data_AF-A0A7Y5PAT4-F1
#
_entry.id   AF-A0A7Y5PAT4-F1
#
_cell.length_a   1.000
_cell.length_b   1.000
_cell.length_c   1.000
_cell.angle_alpha   90.00
_cell.angle_beta   90.00
_cell.angle_gamma   90.00
#
_symmetry.space_group_name_H-M   'P 1'
#
loop_
_entity.id
_entity.type
_entity.pdbx_description
1 polymer ?
#
loop_
_entity_poly.entity_id
_entity_poly.type
_entity_poly.pdbx_seq_one_letter_code
_entity_poly.pdbx_strand_id
1 'polypeptide(L)'
;MPAPYLSLASFMAALHVGEPRALRALFHYAPLLRDQARRFGVDPAERTELVTTVLDDFILHVLGSPQPPRDVAQYLVAAVRNRIRSNRRDRLRRHRREVQAATTLHGTEQRIMAESHSEYSIRAVAAPDMEADGQALESAIVKLARWSAAELRADELTLMVGVGHYVPLRDIAEQLGISYVAARVRLHRLRERFRKLVMQHVATLEANERREVERFLYRAGIDLESRMSAGGRNDTV
;
A
#
# COMPACT_ATOMS: atom_id res chain seq x y z
N MET A 1 16.87 16.08 -18.45
CA MET A 1 15.51 16.61 -18.19
C MET A 1 14.74 16.59 -19.50
N PRO A 2 13.43 16.25 -19.50
CA PRO A 2 12.65 16.28 -20.73
C PRO A 2 12.35 17.73 -21.14
N ALA A 3 12.54 18.06 -22.41
CA ALA A 3 12.10 19.36 -22.94
C ALA A 3 10.57 19.51 -22.76
N PRO A 4 10.03 20.72 -22.51
CA PRO A 4 10.68 22.05 -22.49
C PRO A 4 11.19 22.49 -21.10
N TYR A 5 11.31 21.59 -20.12
CA TYR A 5 11.62 21.99 -18.76
C TYR A 5 13.11 22.26 -18.55
N LEU A 6 13.42 23.50 -18.14
CA LEU A 6 14.79 23.98 -17.92
C LEU A 6 15.41 23.47 -16.61
N SER A 7 14.60 23.02 -15.66
CA SER A 7 15.07 22.50 -14.38
C SER A 7 14.16 21.38 -13.87
N LEU A 8 14.69 20.58 -12.94
CA LEU A 8 13.88 19.61 -12.22
C LEU A 8 12.75 20.31 -11.45
N ALA A 9 13.02 21.44 -10.80
CA ALA A 9 12.01 22.16 -10.01
C ALA A 9 10.82 22.62 -10.87
N SER A 10 11.08 23.15 -12.08
CA SER A 10 9.98 23.58 -12.97
C SER A 10 9.19 22.40 -13.53
N PHE A 11 9.86 21.28 -13.82
CA PHE A 11 9.19 20.04 -14.20
C PHE A 11 8.29 19.50 -13.09
N MET A 12 8.78 19.47 -11.85
CA MET A 12 8.03 18.97 -10.70
C MET A 12 6.85 19.87 -10.33
N ALA A 13 7.03 21.20 -10.40
CA ALA A 13 5.93 22.14 -10.20
C ALA A 13 4.83 21.96 -11.25
N ALA A 14 5.21 21.80 -12.52
CA ALA A 14 4.26 21.53 -13.61
C ALA A 14 3.54 20.19 -13.44
N LEU A 15 4.24 19.14 -12.98
CA LEU A 15 3.61 17.87 -12.63
C LEU A 15 2.63 18.01 -11.46
N HIS A 16 2.96 18.82 -10.45
CA HIS A 16 2.12 19.02 -9.28
C HIS A 16 0.78 19.69 -9.61
N VAL A 17 0.78 20.61 -10.58
CA VAL A 17 -0.45 21.26 -11.10
C VAL A 17 -1.15 20.41 -12.17
N GLY A 18 -0.57 19.26 -12.55
CA GLY A 18 -1.16 18.35 -13.53
C GLY A 18 -1.07 18.86 -14.98
N GLU A 19 -0.05 19.66 -15.32
CA GLU A 19 0.11 20.21 -16.66
C GLU A 19 0.20 19.06 -17.71
N PRO A 20 -0.63 19.05 -18.76
CA PRO A 20 -0.63 17.97 -19.75
C PRO A 20 0.72 17.76 -20.46
N ARG A 21 1.50 18.83 -20.63
CA ARG A 21 2.85 18.77 -21.21
C ARG A 21 3.83 18.06 -20.28
N ALA A 22 3.73 18.30 -18.97
CA ALA A 22 4.57 17.66 -17.96
C ALA A 22 4.28 16.16 -17.87
N LEU A 23 2.99 15.81 -17.90
CA LEU A 23 2.57 14.42 -17.95
C LEU A 23 3.11 13.71 -19.19
N ARG A 24 2.99 14.31 -20.38
CA ARG A 24 3.60 13.73 -21.60
C ARG A 24 5.12 13.61 -21.52
N ALA A 25 5.79 14.62 -20.97
CA ALA A 25 7.23 14.62 -20.74
C ALA A 25 7.66 13.51 -19.77
N LEU A 26 6.87 13.20 -18.75
CA LEU A 26 7.11 12.05 -17.87
C LEU A 26 7.03 10.71 -18.63
N PHE A 27 6.08 10.56 -19.56
CA PHE A 27 6.00 9.36 -20.40
C PHE A 27 7.19 9.20 -21.38
N HIS A 28 8.02 10.22 -21.56
CA HIS A 28 9.29 10.08 -22.30
C HIS A 28 10.26 9.10 -21.64
N TYR A 29 10.12 8.85 -20.33
CA TYR A 29 10.90 7.84 -19.62
C TYR A 29 10.42 6.40 -19.88
N ALA A 30 9.23 6.19 -20.45
CA ALA A 30 8.67 4.85 -20.63
C ALA A 30 9.58 3.87 -21.41
N PRO A 31 10.25 4.26 -22.52
CA PRO A 31 11.17 3.36 -23.21
C PRO A 31 12.35 2.91 -22.33
N LEU A 32 12.93 3.82 -21.55
CA LEU A 32 14.00 3.50 -20.60
C LEU A 32 13.52 2.48 -19.56
N LEU A 33 12.33 2.67 -19.00
CA LEU A 33 11.77 1.76 -18.00
C LEU A 33 11.41 0.39 -18.60
N ARG A 34 10.92 0.35 -19.85
CA ARG A 34 10.69 -0.91 -20.58
C ARG A 34 11.99 -1.66 -20.84
N ASP A 35 13.07 -0.95 -21.20
CA ASP A 35 14.38 -1.58 -21.37
C ASP A 35 14.91 -2.15 -20.04
N GLN A 36 14.75 -1.43 -18.94
CA GLN A 36 15.10 -1.95 -17.62
C GLN A 36 14.27 -3.20 -17.29
N ALA A 37 12.95 -3.15 -17.42
CA ALA A 37 12.09 -4.30 -17.17
C ALA A 37 12.48 -5.53 -18.03
N ARG A 38 12.84 -5.30 -19.30
CA ARG A 38 13.39 -6.35 -20.19
C ARG A 38 14.67 -6.98 -19.63
N ARG A 39 15.62 -6.17 -19.16
CA ARG A 39 16.89 -6.66 -18.56
C ARG A 39 16.66 -7.49 -17.29
N PHE A 40 15.57 -7.25 -16.59
CA PHE A 40 15.16 -8.02 -15.41
C PHE A 40 14.28 -9.24 -15.75
N GLY A 41 14.10 -9.56 -17.03
CA GLY A 41 13.36 -10.76 -17.47
C GLY A 41 11.85 -10.66 -17.29
N VAL A 42 11.28 -9.46 -17.17
CA VAL A 42 9.82 -9.29 -17.13
C VAL A 42 9.21 -9.69 -18.47
N ASP A 43 8.07 -10.39 -18.44
CA ASP A 43 7.36 -10.81 -19.64
C ASP A 43 6.94 -9.61 -20.52
N PRO A 44 7.04 -9.68 -21.87
CA PRO A 44 6.65 -8.59 -22.75
C PRO A 44 5.23 -8.03 -22.52
N ALA A 45 4.26 -8.89 -22.21
CA ALA A 45 2.88 -8.47 -21.95
C ALA A 45 2.78 -7.64 -20.65
N GLU A 46 3.59 -8.00 -19.64
CA GLU A 46 3.60 -7.35 -18.32
C GLU A 46 4.44 -6.06 -18.28
N ARG A 47 5.39 -5.89 -19.21
CA ARG A 47 6.28 -4.71 -19.23
C ARG A 47 5.54 -3.41 -19.36
N THR A 48 4.55 -3.34 -20.26
CA THR A 48 3.80 -2.10 -20.49
C THR A 48 3.03 -1.71 -19.24
N GLU A 49 2.36 -2.67 -18.61
CA GLU A 49 1.60 -2.46 -17.37
C GLU A 49 2.49 -2.05 -16.21
N LEU A 50 3.63 -2.71 -16.04
CA LEU A 50 4.60 -2.36 -15.01
C LEU A 50 5.05 -0.91 -15.15
N VAL A 51 5.37 -0.48 -16.37
CA VAL A 51 5.84 0.88 -16.65
C VAL A 51 4.75 1.90 -16.43
N THR A 52 3.54 1.69 -16.94
CA THR A 52 2.42 2.62 -16.72
C THR A 52 2.14 2.78 -15.24
N THR A 53 2.14 1.67 -14.48
CA THR A 53 1.85 1.75 -13.06
C THR A 53 2.95 2.45 -12.26
N VAL A 54 4.23 2.28 -12.63
CA VAL A 54 5.33 3.02 -11.99
C VAL A 54 5.24 4.52 -12.27
N LEU A 55 4.93 4.92 -13.51
CA LEU A 55 4.77 6.33 -13.86
C LEU A 55 3.56 6.94 -13.14
N ASP A 56 2.47 6.18 -13.02
CA ASP A 56 1.28 6.60 -12.27
C ASP A 56 1.57 6.76 -10.77
N ASP A 57 2.25 5.79 -10.16
CA ASP A 57 2.65 5.87 -8.76
C ASP A 57 3.61 7.05 -8.51
N PHE A 58 4.47 7.36 -9.48
CA PHE A 58 5.32 8.53 -9.42
C PHE A 58 4.49 9.83 -9.41
N ILE A 59 3.50 9.97 -10.29
CA ILE A 59 2.59 11.13 -10.29
C ILE A 59 1.92 11.28 -8.92
N LEU A 60 1.40 10.19 -8.36
CA LEU A 60 0.78 10.21 -7.03
C LEU A 60 1.76 10.60 -5.93
N HIS A 61 3.01 10.12 -6.00
CA HIS A 61 4.05 10.50 -5.05
C HIS A 61 4.36 12.00 -5.10
N VAL A 62 4.44 12.57 -6.31
CA VAL A 62 4.67 14.01 -6.51
C VAL A 62 3.52 14.87 -6.03
N LEU A 63 2.28 14.39 -6.14
CA LEU A 63 1.11 15.10 -5.61
C LEU A 63 1.05 15.06 -4.07
N GLY A 64 1.55 13.99 -3.46
CA GLY A 64 1.49 13.78 -2.00
C GLY A 64 2.72 14.21 -1.21
N SER A 65 3.88 14.41 -1.86
CA SER A 65 5.15 14.72 -1.20
C SER A 65 5.67 16.10 -1.60
N PRO A 66 6.08 16.96 -0.64
CA PRO A 66 6.67 18.26 -0.94
C PRO A 66 8.12 18.16 -1.42
N GLN A 67 8.79 17.01 -1.24
CA GLN A 67 10.20 16.84 -1.61
C GLN A 67 10.36 16.13 -2.95
N PRO A 68 10.88 16.80 -4.00
CA PRO A 68 11.15 16.17 -5.27
C PRO A 68 12.38 15.24 -5.19
N PRO A 69 12.40 14.12 -5.93
CA PRO A 69 13.58 13.28 -6.02
C PRO A 69 14.69 14.02 -6.75
N ARG A 70 15.95 13.89 -6.27
CA ARG A 70 17.13 14.56 -6.86
C ARG A 70 17.34 14.23 -8.34
N ASP A 71 17.00 13.00 -8.75
CA ASP A 71 17.03 12.54 -10.13
C ASP A 71 15.81 11.64 -10.41
N VAL A 72 14.95 12.12 -11.31
CA VAL A 72 13.72 11.42 -11.72
C VAL A 72 14.03 10.10 -12.41
N ALA A 73 15.02 10.06 -13.30
CA ALA A 73 15.35 8.84 -14.04
C ALA A 73 15.86 7.76 -13.08
N GLN A 74 16.80 8.12 -12.20
CA GLN A 74 17.33 7.19 -11.21
C GLN A 74 16.25 6.70 -10.24
N TYR A 75 15.36 7.60 -9.80
CA TYR A 75 14.22 7.26 -8.96
C TYR A 75 13.29 6.26 -9.67
N LEU A 76 12.88 6.53 -10.90
CA LEU A 76 11.96 5.66 -11.65
C LEU A 76 12.58 4.28 -11.92
N VAL A 77 13.87 4.22 -12.24
CA VAL A 77 14.59 2.94 -12.40
C VAL A 77 14.61 2.17 -11.08
N ALA A 78 14.86 2.83 -9.95
CA ALA A 78 14.80 2.20 -8.64
C ALA A 78 13.38 1.71 -8.30
N ALA A 79 12.36 2.50 -8.61
CA ALA A 79 10.96 2.14 -8.43
C ALA A 79 10.57 0.88 -9.25
N VAL A 80 10.97 0.81 -10.52
CA VAL A 80 10.80 -0.39 -11.35
C VAL A 80 11.47 -1.61 -10.71
N ARG A 81 12.75 -1.48 -10.28
CA ARG A 81 13.47 -2.60 -9.63
C ARG A 81 12.79 -3.08 -8.37
N ASN A 82 12.36 -2.15 -7.51
CA ASN A 82 11.68 -2.46 -6.25
C ASN A 82 10.34 -3.14 -6.51
N ARG A 83 9.62 -2.73 -7.55
CA ARG A 83 8.36 -3.35 -7.93
C ARG A 83 8.54 -4.74 -8.50
N ILE A 84 9.51 -4.95 -9.38
CA ILE A 84 9.84 -6.30 -9.89
C ILE A 84 10.18 -7.25 -8.73
N ARG A 85 11.01 -6.79 -7.78
CA ARG A 85 11.36 -7.56 -6.58
C ARG A 85 10.13 -7.85 -5.72
N SER A 86 9.23 -6.89 -5.55
CA SER A 86 8.00 -7.07 -4.77
C SER A 86 7.05 -8.04 -5.47
N ASN A 87 6.77 -7.84 -6.76
CA ASN A 87 5.97 -8.77 -7.57
C ASN A 87 6.51 -10.20 -7.53
N ARG A 88 7.83 -10.40 -7.58
CA ARG A 88 8.44 -11.73 -7.46
C ARG A 88 8.20 -12.34 -6.08
N ARG A 89 8.39 -11.57 -5.00
CA ARG A 89 8.07 -12.01 -3.64
C ARG A 89 6.58 -12.32 -3.48
N ASP A 90 5.72 -11.52 -4.09
CA ASP A 90 4.27 -11.67 -3.98
C ASP A 90 3.74 -12.85 -4.80
N ARG A 91 4.33 -13.14 -5.97
CA ARG A 91 4.09 -14.39 -6.72
C ARG A 91 4.49 -15.61 -5.90
N LEU A 92 5.67 -15.57 -5.26
CA LEU A 92 6.12 -16.66 -4.39
C LEU A 92 5.19 -16.86 -3.18
N ARG A 93 4.68 -15.76 -2.58
CA ARG A 93 3.69 -15.83 -1.50
C ARG A 93 2.36 -16.42 -1.97
N ARG A 94 1.86 -16.00 -3.14
CA ARG A 94 0.63 -16.54 -3.74
C ARG A 94 0.77 -18.03 -4.03
N HIS A 95 1.85 -18.43 -4.70
CA HIS A 95 2.11 -19.82 -4.99
C HIS A 95 2.21 -20.68 -3.72
N ARG A 96 2.86 -20.19 -2.65
CA ARG A 96 2.87 -20.88 -1.36
C ARG A 96 1.46 -21.04 -0.78
N ARG A 97 0.63 -20.00 -0.82
CA ARG A 97 -0.76 -20.07 -0.36
C ARG A 97 -1.59 -21.05 -1.20
N GLU A 98 -1.43 -21.07 -2.52
CA GLU A 98 -2.13 -21.99 -3.41
C GLU A 98 -1.71 -23.45 -3.19
N VAL A 99 -0.41 -23.71 -3.09
CA VAL A 99 0.12 -25.06 -2.79
C VAL A 99 -0.32 -25.53 -1.41
N GLN A 100 -0.39 -24.64 -0.43
CA GLN A 100 -0.83 -24.94 0.93
C GLN A 100 -2.36 -25.10 1.03
N ALA A 101 -3.14 -24.35 0.25
CA ALA A 101 -4.57 -24.56 0.10
C ALA A 101 -4.88 -25.90 -0.61
N ALA A 102 -4.05 -26.29 -1.57
CA ALA A 102 -4.19 -27.59 -2.25
C ALA A 102 -3.84 -28.78 -1.34
N THR A 103 -2.86 -28.66 -0.44
CA THR A 103 -2.51 -29.72 0.52
C THR A 103 -3.46 -29.82 1.71
N THR A 104 -4.28 -28.81 1.96
CA THR A 104 -5.27 -28.79 3.06
C THR A 104 -6.62 -29.40 2.68
N LEU A 105 -6.88 -29.67 1.40
CA LEU A 105 -8.07 -30.38 0.91
C LEU A 105 -8.12 -31.88 1.25
N HIS A 106 -7.14 -32.42 1.99
CA HIS A 106 -7.21 -33.75 2.60
C HIS A 106 -7.45 -33.66 4.11
N GLY A 107 -8.74 -33.59 4.46
CA GLY A 107 -9.29 -34.10 5.72
C GLY A 107 -8.93 -33.33 6.98
N THR A 108 -9.66 -32.23 7.26
CA THR A 108 -10.28 -31.86 8.56
C THR A 108 -10.67 -30.36 8.55
N GLU A 109 -11.88 -30.04 9.02
CA GLU A 109 -12.55 -28.71 8.90
C GLU A 109 -12.03 -27.59 9.81
N GLN A 110 -10.86 -27.72 10.44
CA GLN A 110 -10.31 -26.69 11.33
C GLN A 110 -8.85 -26.39 11.01
N ARG A 111 -8.63 -25.48 10.05
CA ARG A 111 -7.30 -24.97 9.65
C ARG A 111 -7.31 -23.47 9.34
N ILE A 112 -8.14 -22.72 10.03
CA ILE A 112 -8.20 -21.26 9.93
C ILE A 112 -7.45 -20.69 11.15
N MET A 113 -6.45 -19.83 10.92
CA MET A 113 -5.67 -19.04 11.92
C MET A 113 -4.29 -19.54 12.42
N ALA A 114 -3.57 -20.44 11.74
CA ALA A 114 -2.15 -20.68 12.10
C ALA A 114 -1.14 -19.82 11.30
N GLU A 115 -1.48 -19.41 10.08
CA GLU A 115 -0.47 -19.06 9.06
C GLU A 115 -0.12 -17.56 8.96
N SER A 116 -0.80 -16.71 9.72
CA SER A 116 -0.55 -15.25 9.76
C SER A 116 0.20 -14.79 10.99
N HIS A 117 0.56 -15.72 11.87
CA HIS A 117 1.20 -15.42 13.14
C HIS A 117 2.71 -15.62 13.07
N SER A 118 3.46 -14.61 13.52
CA SER A 118 4.86 -14.77 13.90
C SER A 118 4.97 -15.96 14.87
N GLU A 119 6.08 -16.71 14.84
CA GLU A 119 6.38 -17.79 15.79
C GLU A 119 6.14 -17.36 17.26
N TYR A 120 6.26 -16.06 17.54
CA TYR A 120 5.89 -15.42 18.80
C TYR A 120 4.42 -15.59 19.22
N SER A 121 3.46 -15.43 18.30
CA SER A 121 2.04 -15.61 18.63
C SER A 121 1.66 -17.08 18.80
N ILE A 122 2.39 -18.00 18.15
CA ILE A 122 2.22 -19.45 18.36
C ILE A 122 2.69 -19.83 19.77
N ARG A 123 3.82 -19.30 20.25
CA ARG A 123 4.27 -19.52 21.64
C ARG A 123 3.38 -18.87 22.69
N ALA A 124 2.78 -17.71 22.38
CA ALA A 124 1.83 -17.05 23.28
C ALA A 124 0.54 -17.87 23.49
N VAL A 125 0.17 -18.72 22.51
CA VAL A 125 -1.00 -19.61 22.60
C VAL A 125 -0.63 -20.98 23.16
N ALA A 126 0.61 -21.43 22.99
CA ALA A 126 1.08 -22.76 23.39
C ALA A 126 1.57 -22.86 24.85
N ALA A 127 1.18 -21.94 25.74
CA ALA A 127 1.32 -22.12 27.18
C ALA A 127 -0.02 -22.54 27.79
N PRO A 128 -0.41 -23.83 27.73
CA PRO A 128 -1.51 -24.34 28.54
C PRO A 128 -0.95 -24.60 29.92
N ASP A 129 -1.31 -23.74 30.87
CA ASP A 129 -1.57 -24.08 32.28
C ASP A 129 -1.71 -22.77 33.04
N MET A 130 -2.86 -22.11 32.85
CA MET A 130 -3.58 -21.40 33.92
C MET A 130 -5.01 -21.22 33.45
N GLU A 131 -5.91 -22.00 34.04
CA GLU A 131 -7.34 -21.72 34.04
C GLU A 131 -7.55 -20.31 34.61
N ALA A 132 -7.90 -19.35 33.76
CA ALA A 132 -8.47 -18.07 34.18
C ALA A 132 -9.24 -17.44 33.02
N ASP A 133 -10.55 -17.50 33.14
CA ASP A 133 -11.56 -16.59 32.59
C ASP A 133 -11.52 -16.19 31.09
N GLY A 134 -12.64 -16.44 30.43
CA GLY A 134 -12.84 -16.16 29.01
C GLY A 134 -12.78 -14.68 28.66
N GLN A 135 -11.64 -14.24 28.12
CA GLN A 135 -11.51 -13.16 27.13
C GLN A 135 -10.04 -13.14 26.68
N ALA A 136 -9.70 -13.90 25.65
CA ALA A 136 -8.46 -13.63 24.93
C ALA A 136 -8.55 -12.18 24.42
N LEU A 137 -7.82 -11.25 25.05
CA LEU A 137 -7.84 -9.84 24.69
C LEU A 137 -7.58 -9.72 23.19
N GLU A 138 -8.62 -9.35 22.45
CA GLU A 138 -8.52 -9.08 21.02
C GLU A 138 -7.51 -7.95 20.83
N SER A 139 -6.47 -8.18 20.02
CA SER A 139 -5.39 -7.20 19.89
C SER A 139 -5.91 -5.88 19.34
N ALA A 140 -5.28 -4.77 19.71
CA ALA A 140 -5.70 -3.44 19.26
C ALA A 140 -5.72 -3.33 17.72
N ILE A 141 -4.86 -4.10 17.04
CA ILE A 141 -4.80 -4.19 15.58
C ILE A 141 -6.05 -4.85 15.00
N VAL A 142 -6.57 -5.92 15.62
CA VAL A 142 -7.78 -6.60 15.14
C VAL A 142 -9.01 -5.72 15.38
N LYS A 143 -9.09 -5.04 16.54
CA LYS A 143 -10.14 -4.05 16.81
C LYS A 143 -10.12 -2.92 15.78
N LEU A 144 -8.93 -2.37 15.48
CA LEU A 144 -8.76 -1.35 14.44
C LEU A 144 -9.20 -1.86 13.07
N ALA A 145 -8.83 -3.08 12.69
CA ALA A 145 -9.19 -3.66 11.39
C ALA A 145 -10.71 -3.85 11.27
N ARG A 146 -11.37 -4.36 12.31
CA ARG A 146 -12.83 -4.54 12.34
C ARG A 146 -13.56 -3.21 12.29
N TRP A 147 -13.16 -2.25 13.12
CA TRP A 147 -13.72 -0.89 13.12
C TRP A 147 -13.57 -0.25 11.74
N SER A 148 -12.37 -0.33 11.17
CA SER A 148 -12.11 0.27 9.87
C SER A 148 -12.90 -0.40 8.74
N ALA A 149 -13.13 -1.71 8.80
CA ALA A 149 -13.95 -2.42 7.82
C ALA A 149 -15.43 -2.01 7.88
N ALA A 150 -15.95 -1.71 9.07
CA ALA A 150 -17.34 -1.27 9.25
C ALA A 150 -17.62 0.11 8.59
N GLU A 151 -16.59 0.96 8.48
CA GLU A 151 -16.67 2.29 7.85
C GLU A 151 -16.57 2.24 6.31
N LEU A 152 -16.35 1.07 5.71
CA LEU A 152 -16.17 0.92 4.26
C LEU A 152 -17.44 0.44 3.57
N ARG A 153 -17.73 1.02 2.40
CA ARG A 153 -18.74 0.45 1.48
C ARG A 153 -18.23 -0.87 0.91
N ALA A 154 -19.15 -1.75 0.50
CA ALA A 154 -18.81 -3.06 -0.06
C ALA A 154 -17.77 -3.01 -1.20
N ASP A 155 -17.91 -2.07 -2.15
CA ASP A 155 -16.92 -1.91 -3.23
C ASP A 155 -15.55 -1.44 -2.72
N GLU A 156 -15.53 -0.59 -1.69
CA GLU A 156 -14.29 -0.05 -1.13
C GLU A 156 -13.55 -1.12 -0.32
N LEU A 157 -14.31 -1.97 0.36
CA LEU A 157 -13.79 -3.16 1.03
C LEU A 157 -13.23 -4.14 0.00
N THR A 158 -13.95 -4.40 -1.09
CA THR A 158 -13.46 -5.23 -2.22
C THR A 158 -12.15 -4.68 -2.79
N LEU A 159 -12.08 -3.35 -2.98
CA LEU A 159 -10.89 -2.68 -3.49
C LEU A 159 -9.71 -2.76 -2.51
N MET A 160 -9.95 -2.64 -1.20
CA MET A 160 -8.90 -2.80 -0.17
C MET A 160 -8.43 -4.23 0.00
N VAL A 161 -9.36 -5.19 -0.01
CA VAL A 161 -9.05 -6.62 0.04
C VAL A 161 -8.24 -6.99 -1.19
N GLY A 162 -8.68 -6.63 -2.39
CA GLY A 162 -7.95 -6.89 -3.63
C GLY A 162 -6.51 -6.34 -3.58
N VAL A 163 -6.33 -5.09 -3.13
CA VAL A 163 -5.01 -4.50 -2.95
C VAL A 163 -4.19 -5.23 -1.88
N GLY A 164 -4.79 -5.62 -0.76
CA GLY A 164 -4.14 -6.39 0.31
C GLY A 164 -3.74 -7.81 -0.13
N HIS A 165 -4.46 -8.38 -1.09
CA HIS A 165 -4.16 -9.64 -1.75
C HIS A 165 -3.25 -9.49 -2.97
N TYR A 166 -2.74 -8.28 -3.23
CA TYR A 166 -1.84 -7.97 -4.35
C TYR A 166 -2.45 -8.27 -5.73
N VAL A 167 -3.77 -8.13 -5.85
CA VAL A 167 -4.46 -8.18 -7.14
C VAL A 167 -4.15 -6.89 -7.92
N PRO A 168 -3.79 -6.97 -9.22
CA PRO A 168 -3.62 -5.79 -10.06
C PRO A 168 -4.85 -4.89 -10.00
N LEU A 169 -4.64 -3.57 -9.85
CA LEU A 169 -5.74 -2.61 -9.71
C LEU A 169 -6.65 -2.60 -10.95
N ARG A 170 -6.14 -3.02 -12.12
CA ARG A 170 -6.93 -3.18 -13.33
C ARG A 170 -7.96 -4.31 -13.21
N ASP A 171 -7.55 -5.46 -12.69
CA ASP A 171 -8.44 -6.60 -12.49
C ASP A 171 -9.51 -6.26 -11.44
N ILE A 172 -9.11 -5.52 -10.38
CA ILE A 172 -10.06 -4.97 -9.39
C ILE A 172 -11.04 -4.00 -10.07
N ALA A 173 -10.54 -3.12 -10.95
CA ALA A 173 -11.39 -2.17 -11.67
C ALA A 173 -12.40 -2.88 -12.59
N GLU A 174 -11.95 -3.93 -13.28
CA GLU A 174 -12.79 -4.79 -14.12
C GLU A 174 -13.87 -5.50 -13.30
N GLN A 175 -13.50 -6.11 -12.17
CA GLN A 175 -14.45 -6.73 -11.23
C GLN A 175 -15.50 -5.74 -10.70
N LEU A 176 -15.10 -4.50 -10.46
CA LEU A 176 -15.98 -3.43 -9.99
C LEU A 176 -16.76 -2.74 -11.12
N GLY A 177 -16.55 -3.12 -12.39
CA GLY A 177 -17.21 -2.48 -13.53
C GLY A 177 -16.85 -1.01 -13.72
N ILE A 178 -15.66 -0.58 -13.26
CA ILE A 178 -15.20 0.81 -13.34
C ILE A 178 -13.94 0.94 -14.19
N SER A 179 -13.66 2.14 -14.70
CA SER A 179 -12.40 2.39 -15.40
C SER A 179 -11.21 2.31 -14.44
N TYR A 180 -10.04 1.91 -14.96
CA TYR A 180 -8.79 1.88 -14.20
C TYR A 180 -8.47 3.23 -13.53
N VAL A 181 -8.68 4.34 -14.25
CA VAL A 181 -8.47 5.69 -13.72
C VAL A 181 -9.42 5.99 -12.56
N ALA A 182 -10.69 5.57 -12.65
CA ALA A 182 -11.65 5.72 -11.56
C ALA A 182 -11.26 4.87 -10.34
N ALA A 183 -10.86 3.61 -10.55
CA ALA A 183 -10.36 2.74 -9.47
C ALA A 183 -9.14 3.34 -8.77
N ARG A 184 -8.22 3.97 -9.52
CA ARG A 184 -7.04 4.66 -8.98
C ARG A 184 -7.39 5.86 -8.13
N VAL A 185 -8.28 6.74 -8.61
CA VAL A 185 -8.76 7.89 -7.84
C VAL A 185 -9.49 7.43 -6.57
N ARG A 186 -10.32 6.38 -6.69
CA ARG A 186 -11.05 5.79 -5.55
C ARG A 186 -10.08 5.21 -4.53
N LEU A 187 -9.08 4.44 -4.94
CA LEU A 187 -8.04 3.90 -4.07
C LEU A 187 -7.27 5.00 -3.35
N HIS A 188 -6.90 6.06 -4.05
CA HIS A 188 -6.18 7.18 -3.44
C HIS A 188 -7.04 7.89 -2.37
N ARG A 189 -8.28 8.26 -2.72
CA ARG A 189 -9.23 8.89 -1.77
C ARG A 189 -9.50 8.00 -0.57
N LEU A 190 -9.63 6.70 -0.81
CA LEU A 190 -9.84 5.70 0.22
C LEU A 190 -8.65 5.62 1.17
N ARG A 191 -7.42 5.56 0.67
CA ARG A 191 -6.20 5.59 1.50
C ARG A 191 -6.10 6.85 2.36
N GLU A 192 -6.40 8.01 1.79
CA GLU A 192 -6.39 9.27 2.54
C GLU A 192 -7.47 9.31 3.62
N ARG A 193 -8.69 8.87 3.30
CA ARG A 193 -9.78 8.77 4.28
C ARG A 193 -9.44 7.78 5.39
N PHE A 194 -8.90 6.61 5.03
CA PHE A 194 -8.50 5.57 5.97
C PHE A 194 -7.39 6.06 6.90
N ARG A 195 -6.39 6.77 6.37
CA ARG A 195 -5.35 7.40 7.18
C ARG A 195 -5.95 8.37 8.20
N LYS A 196 -6.89 9.23 7.79
CA LYS A 196 -7.57 10.16 8.72
C LYS A 196 -8.34 9.42 9.81
N LEU A 197 -9.10 8.40 9.44
CA LEU A 197 -9.87 7.58 10.38
C LEU A 197 -8.97 6.86 11.39
N VAL A 198 -7.87 6.26 10.93
CA VAL A 198 -6.87 5.62 11.81
C VAL A 198 -6.27 6.63 12.78
N MET A 199 -5.91 7.84 12.34
CA MET A 199 -5.38 8.88 13.23
C MET A 199 -6.40 9.29 14.31
N GLN A 200 -7.66 9.49 13.92
CA GLN A 200 -8.74 9.83 14.86
C GLN A 200 -8.94 8.71 15.88
N HIS A 201 -8.94 7.45 15.44
CA HIS A 201 -9.11 6.30 16.32
C HIS A 201 -7.93 6.13 17.28
N VAL A 202 -6.68 6.25 16.80
CA VAL A 202 -5.47 6.16 17.64
C VAL A 202 -5.48 7.19 18.77
N ALA A 203 -6.02 8.39 18.53
CA ALA A 203 -6.17 9.42 19.56
C ALA A 203 -7.16 9.02 20.68
N THR A 204 -8.13 8.15 20.38
CA THR A 204 -9.12 7.65 21.35
C THR A 204 -8.69 6.39 22.09
N LEU A 205 -7.63 5.70 21.63
CA LEU A 205 -7.13 4.48 22.25
C LEU A 205 -6.41 4.76 23.58
N GLU A 206 -6.47 3.78 24.49
CA GLU A 206 -5.70 3.75 25.71
C GLU A 206 -4.19 3.63 25.44
N ALA A 207 -3.35 4.05 26.40
CA ALA A 207 -1.90 4.19 26.19
C ALA A 207 -1.17 2.88 25.78
N ASN A 208 -1.70 1.72 26.12
CA ASN A 208 -1.12 0.42 25.75
C ASN A 208 -1.53 0.00 24.33
N GLU A 209 -2.83 0.11 23.99
CA GLU A 209 -3.35 -0.16 22.66
C GLU A 209 -2.79 0.81 21.61
N ARG A 210 -2.67 2.10 21.99
CA ARG A 210 -2.06 3.14 21.16
C ARG A 210 -0.64 2.78 20.76
N ARG A 211 0.21 2.37 21.71
CA ARG A 211 1.60 1.98 21.45
C ARG A 211 1.70 0.76 20.54
N GLU A 212 0.78 -0.19 20.65
CA GLU A 212 0.71 -1.35 19.77
C GLU A 212 0.42 -0.92 18.31
N VAL A 213 -0.60 -0.08 18.13
CA VAL A 213 -1.01 0.42 16.81
C VAL A 213 0.04 1.33 16.19
N GLU A 214 0.65 2.24 16.94
CA GLU A 214 1.73 3.11 16.48
C GLU A 214 2.95 2.29 16.02
N ARG A 215 3.34 1.27 16.77
CA ARG A 215 4.43 0.36 16.38
C ARG A 215 4.10 -0.40 15.10
N PHE A 216 2.86 -0.84 14.94
CA PHE A 216 2.40 -1.49 13.71
C PHE A 216 2.47 -0.54 12.51
N LEU A 217 1.98 0.68 12.64
CA LEU A 217 1.98 1.69 11.59
C LEU A 217 3.40 2.13 11.21
N TYR A 218 4.28 2.31 12.19
CA TYR A 218 5.69 2.61 11.97
C TYR A 218 6.39 1.51 11.17
N ARG A 219 6.17 0.23 11.49
CA ARG A 219 6.68 -0.90 10.71
C ARG A 219 6.14 -0.94 9.28
N ALA A 220 4.92 -0.45 9.07
CA ALA A 220 4.32 -0.29 7.75
C ALA A 220 4.85 0.95 6.99
N GLY A 221 5.75 1.74 7.57
CA GLY A 221 6.30 2.96 6.99
C GLY A 221 5.35 4.15 7.05
N ILE A 222 4.34 4.11 7.93
CA ILE A 222 3.41 5.22 8.19
C ILE A 222 3.92 5.96 9.42
N ASP A 223 4.46 7.15 9.21
CA ASP A 223 4.84 8.07 10.29
C ASP A 223 3.62 8.95 10.67
N LEU A 224 3.21 8.85 11.93
CA LEU A 224 2.09 9.61 12.50
C LEU A 224 2.55 10.95 13.11
N GLU A 225 3.82 11.07 13.51
CA GLU A 225 4.35 12.22 14.26
C GLU A 225 4.59 13.44 13.35
N SER A 226 4.95 13.21 12.09
CA SER A 226 5.27 14.26 11.10
C SER A 226 4.11 15.24 10.83
N ARG A 227 2.87 14.91 11.20
CA ARG A 227 1.70 15.79 11.00
C ARG A 227 1.03 16.34 12.26
N MET A 228 1.21 15.72 13.43
CA MET A 228 0.72 16.33 14.68
C MET A 228 1.49 17.60 15.03
N SER A 229 2.78 17.67 14.68
CA SER A 229 3.61 18.88 14.86
C SER A 229 3.25 20.04 13.90
N ALA A 230 2.55 19.76 12.80
CA ALA A 230 2.13 20.79 11.82
C ALA A 230 0.76 21.41 12.13
N GLY A 231 -0.02 20.84 13.07
CA GLY A 231 -1.34 21.35 13.48
C GLY A 231 -1.34 22.18 14.77
N GLY A 232 -0.17 22.41 15.39
CA GLY A 232 -0.04 23.01 16.72
C GLY A 232 0.36 24.49 16.77
N ARG A 233 0.33 25.24 15.66
CA ARG A 233 0.58 26.70 15.68
C ARG A 233 -0.51 27.47 14.96
N ASN A 234 -1.51 27.87 15.74
CA ASN A 234 -2.00 29.24 15.90
C ASN A 234 -3.47 29.20 16.34
N ASP A 235 -3.71 29.59 17.60
CA ASP A 235 -4.63 30.67 17.95
C ASP A 235 -4.80 30.71 19.47
N THR A 236 -3.91 31.46 20.14
CA THR A 236 -4.21 32.08 21.44
C THR A 236 -3.45 33.39 21.53
N VAL A 237 -4.23 34.47 21.34
CA VAL A 237 -4.09 35.87 21.79
C VAL A 237 -2.86 36.65 21.36
#